data_AF-A0A1G5CXU1-F1
#
_entry.id   AF-A0A1G5CXU1-F1
#
_cell.length_a   1.000
_cell.length_b   1.000
_cell.length_c   1.000
_cell.angle_alpha   90.00
_cell.angle_beta   90.00
_cell.angle_gamma   90.00
#
_symmetry.space_group_name_H-M   'P 1'
#
loop_
_entity.id
_entity.type
_entity.pdbx_description
1 polymer ?
#
loop_
_entity_poly.entity_id
_entity_poly.type
_entity_poly.pdbx_seq_one_letter_code
_entity_poly.pdbx_strand_id
1 'polypeptide(L)'
;MRLPTMSIYCFLYPIMTMAAFLFWLLNFSTDYYEHYETPLLLSYSLLVILIIELPITTIFRKQCQTARCVWVIAACRLIMFELILFLMSGNASILDAIESPIIKNVELAFSMASIVSIVVTASLMHLSLVRKPVNELI
;
A
#
# COMPACT_ATOMS: atom_id res chain seq x y z
N MET A 1 25.69 6.01 -0.07
CA MET A 1 24.47 6.81 0.20
C MET A 1 23.57 6.01 1.12
N ARG A 2 23.27 6.48 2.34
CA ARG A 2 22.25 5.85 3.20
C ARG A 2 20.88 6.24 2.64
N LEU A 3 20.08 5.26 2.20
CA LEU A 3 18.68 5.52 1.86
C LEU A 3 17.99 6.14 3.08
N PRO A 4 17.16 7.18 2.91
CA PRO A 4 16.35 7.70 3.99
C PRO A 4 15.47 6.56 4.52
N THR A 5 15.34 6.44 5.84
CA THR A 5 14.49 5.43 6.50
C THR A 5 13.07 5.40 5.92
N MET A 6 12.58 6.56 5.45
CA MET A 6 11.26 6.70 4.80
C MET A 6 11.16 6.04 3.43
N SER A 7 12.24 6.05 2.64
CA SER A 7 12.24 5.39 1.33
C SER A 7 12.08 3.88 1.49
N ILE A 8 12.64 3.28 2.55
CA ILE A 8 12.46 1.85 2.84
C ILE A 8 10.97 1.51 3.03
N TYR A 9 10.22 2.34 3.76
CA TYR A 9 8.79 2.14 3.96
C TYR A 9 7.96 2.36 2.68
N CYS A 10 8.44 3.16 1.73
CA CYS A 10 7.85 3.26 0.39
C CYS A 10 8.00 1.98 -0.42
N PHE A 11 9.13 1.28 -0.31
CA PHE A 11 9.30 -0.04 -0.95
C PHE A 11 8.62 -1.18 -0.19
N LEU A 12 8.52 -1.07 1.14
CA LEU A 12 7.89 -2.11 1.95
C LEU A 12 6.40 -2.25 1.64
N TYR A 13 5.71 -1.14 1.38
CA TYR A 13 4.28 -1.13 1.06
C TYR A 13 3.93 -2.03 -0.15
N PRO A 14 4.47 -1.81 -1.36
CA PRO A 14 4.13 -2.62 -2.52
C PRO A 14 4.55 -4.09 -2.36
N ILE A 15 5.67 -4.37 -1.67
CA ILE A 15 6.09 -5.74 -1.38
C ILE A 15 5.06 -6.44 -0.49
N MET A 16 4.62 -5.79 0.58
CA MET A 16 3.61 -6.33 1.49
C MET A 16 2.26 -6.51 0.79
N THR A 17 1.83 -5.55 -0.02
CA THR A 17 0.57 -5.63 -0.76
C THR A 17 0.58 -6.80 -1.74
N MET A 18 1.68 -6.95 -2.48
CA MET A 18 1.84 -8.07 -3.42
C MET A 18 1.88 -9.42 -2.68
N ALA A 19 2.60 -9.51 -1.57
CA ALA A 19 2.69 -10.74 -0.79
C ALA A 19 1.33 -11.13 -0.17
N ALA A 20 0.60 -10.16 0.39
CA ALA A 20 -0.73 -10.38 0.95
C ALA A 20 -1.73 -10.81 -0.12
N PHE A 21 -1.68 -10.18 -1.30
CA PHE A 21 -2.54 -10.57 -2.41
C PHE A 21 -2.20 -11.95 -2.96
N LEU A 22 -0.91 -12.27 -3.17
CA LEU A 22 -0.50 -13.60 -3.61
C LEU A 22 -0.87 -14.68 -2.59
N PHE A 23 -0.73 -14.39 -1.30
CA PHE A 23 -1.21 -15.29 -0.25
C PHE A 23 -2.71 -15.54 -0.38
N TRP A 24 -3.50 -14.48 -0.59
CA TRP A 24 -4.94 -14.63 -0.81
C TRP A 24 -5.25 -15.45 -2.07
N LEU A 25 -4.62 -15.13 -3.19
CA LEU A 25 -4.82 -15.77 -4.48
C LEU A 25 -4.51 -17.28 -4.43
N LEU A 26 -3.44 -17.67 -3.74
CA LEU A 26 -3.03 -19.07 -3.61
C LEU A 26 -3.93 -19.90 -2.70
N ASN A 27 -4.62 -19.28 -1.74
CA ASN A 27 -5.40 -19.99 -0.72
C ASN A 27 -6.91 -19.91 -0.92
N PHE A 28 -7.42 -18.86 -1.57
CA PHE A 28 -8.84 -18.56 -1.62
C PHE A 28 -9.42 -18.42 -3.03
N SER A 29 -8.59 -18.22 -4.06
CA SER A 29 -9.08 -18.20 -5.44
C SER A 29 -9.29 -19.63 -5.93
N THR A 30 -10.55 -19.99 -6.21
CA THR A 30 -10.90 -21.31 -6.79
C THR A 30 -10.46 -21.43 -8.24
N ASP A 31 -10.31 -20.29 -8.94
CA ASP A 31 -10.08 -20.21 -10.38
C ASP A 31 -8.81 -19.40 -10.68
N TYR A 32 -7.69 -19.81 -10.07
CA TYR A 32 -6.38 -19.18 -10.24
C TYR A 32 -6.01 -18.91 -11.72
N TYR A 33 -6.36 -19.83 -12.61
CA TYR A 33 -6.07 -19.73 -14.04
C TYR A 33 -6.89 -18.66 -14.77
N GLU A 34 -8.11 -18.36 -14.30
CA GLU A 34 -8.94 -17.30 -14.88
C GLU A 34 -8.41 -15.90 -14.52
N HIS A 35 -7.54 -15.80 -13.52
CA HIS A 35 -7.08 -14.53 -12.96
C HIS A 35 -5.56 -14.35 -13.06
N TYR A 36 -4.88 -15.07 -13.96
CA TYR A 36 -3.42 -14.99 -14.09
C TYR A 36 -2.90 -13.58 -14.45
N GLU A 37 -3.73 -12.74 -15.07
CA GLU A 37 -3.39 -11.35 -15.42
C GLU A 37 -3.49 -10.40 -14.22
N THR A 38 -4.20 -10.80 -13.16
CA THR A 38 -4.47 -9.95 -12.00
C THR A 38 -3.21 -9.58 -11.21
N PRO A 39 -2.24 -10.48 -10.94
CA PRO A 39 -0.98 -10.09 -10.28
C PRO A 39 -0.13 -9.12 -11.10
N LEU A 40 -0.18 -9.21 -12.43
CA LEU A 40 0.52 -8.26 -13.31
C LEU A 40 -0.12 -6.88 -13.17
N LEU A 41 -1.45 -6.81 -13.20
CA LEU A 41 -2.20 -5.58 -13.01
C LEU A 41 -1.87 -4.91 -11.67
N LEU A 42 -1.88 -5.69 -10.59
CA LEU A 42 -1.52 -5.21 -9.26
C LEU A 42 -0.10 -4.68 -9.22
N SER A 43 0.83 -5.38 -9.86
CA SER A 43 2.24 -4.96 -9.95
C SER A 43 2.38 -3.62 -10.65
N TYR A 44 1.66 -3.39 -11.75
CA TYR A 44 1.67 -2.10 -12.45
C TYR A 44 1.09 -0.98 -11.59
N SER A 45 -0.05 -1.20 -10.93
CA SER A 45 -0.67 -0.22 -10.05
C SER A 45 0.25 0.18 -8.89
N LEU A 46 0.89 -0.81 -8.27
CA LEU A 46 1.87 -0.58 -7.20
C LEU A 46 3.12 0.16 -7.68
N LEU A 47 3.58 -0.13 -8.91
CA LEU A 47 4.72 0.55 -9.51
C LEU A 47 4.41 2.02 -9.82
N VAL A 48 3.22 2.33 -10.31
CA VAL A 48 2.75 3.72 -10.51
C VAL A 48 2.74 4.48 -9.19
N ILE A 49 2.18 3.89 -8.13
CA ILE A 49 2.16 4.51 -6.81
C ILE A 49 3.58 4.75 -6.28
N LEU A 50 4.47 3.78 -6.46
CA LEU A 50 5.87 3.91 -6.04
C LEU A 50 6.60 5.04 -6.80
N ILE A 51 6.38 5.17 -8.11
CA ILE A 51 6.95 6.26 -8.93
C ILE A 51 6.48 7.63 -8.46
N ILE A 52 5.25 7.75 -7.98
CA ILE A 52 4.70 9.02 -7.48
C ILE A 52 5.21 9.29 -6.06
N GLU A 53 5.32 8.27 -5.22
CA GLU A 53 5.68 8.43 -3.81
C GLU A 53 7.14 8.71 -3.55
N LEU A 54 8.03 8.07 -4.29
CA LEU A 54 9.47 8.29 -4.15
C LEU A 54 9.83 9.78 -4.30
N PRO A 55 9.42 10.51 -5.36
CA PRO A 55 9.71 11.93 -5.47
C PRO A 55 9.01 12.75 -4.37
N ILE A 56 7.75 12.48 -4.03
CA ILE A 56 7.04 13.20 -2.95
C ILE A 56 7.78 13.06 -1.61
N THR A 57 8.13 11.84 -1.22
CA THR A 57 8.83 11.57 0.05
C THR A 57 10.26 12.12 0.06
N THR A 58 10.88 12.24 -1.11
CA THR A 58 12.22 12.84 -1.26
C THR A 58 12.17 14.36 -1.15
N ILE A 59 11.19 15.01 -1.80
CA ILE A 59 10.98 16.47 -1.77
C ILE A 59 10.55 16.93 -0.37
N PHE A 60 9.58 16.23 0.22
CA PHE A 60 9.01 16.59 1.52
C PHE A 60 9.69 15.92 2.71
N ARG A 61 10.94 15.46 2.53
CA ARG A 61 11.68 14.64 3.52
C ARG A 61 11.71 15.21 4.95
N LYS A 62 11.74 16.55 5.11
CA LYS A 62 11.73 17.21 6.44
C LYS A 62 10.35 17.20 7.10
N GLN A 63 9.28 17.29 6.32
CA GLN A 63 7.90 17.36 6.82
C GLN A 63 7.32 15.95 7.04
N CYS A 64 7.70 14.97 6.22
CA CYS A 64 7.30 13.56 6.32
C CYS A 64 7.88 12.81 7.55
N GLN A 65 8.62 13.47 8.44
CA GLN A 65 9.19 12.86 9.66
C GLN A 65 8.30 13.04 10.90
N THR A 66 7.13 13.66 10.78
CA THR A 66 6.18 13.73 11.89
C THR A 66 5.19 12.58 11.85
N ALA A 67 4.85 12.06 13.03
CA ALA A 67 3.86 11.01 13.23
C ALA A 67 2.51 11.28 12.54
N ARG A 68 2.07 12.54 12.49
CA ARG A 68 0.82 12.94 11.82
C ARG A 68 0.94 12.84 10.30
N CYS A 69 2.07 13.25 9.73
CA CYS A 69 2.29 13.15 8.29
C CYS A 69 2.33 11.70 7.81
N VAL A 70 2.77 10.73 8.62
CA VAL A 70 2.74 9.30 8.26
C VAL A 70 1.32 8.85 7.91
N TRP A 71 0.34 9.18 8.76
CA TRP A 71 -1.05 8.79 8.55
C TRP A 71 -1.71 9.54 7.39
N VAL A 72 -1.32 10.80 7.15
CA VAL A 72 -1.78 11.54 5.96
C VAL A 72 -1.25 10.91 4.68
N ILE A 73 0.03 10.52 4.65
CA ILE A 73 0.63 9.82 3.49
C ILE A 73 -0.04 8.45 3.29
N ALA A 74 -0.33 7.74 4.38
CA ALA A 74 -1.08 6.47 4.35
C ALA A 74 -2.50 6.64 3.81
N ALA A 75 -3.19 7.73 4.16
CA ALA A 75 -4.51 8.04 3.60
C ALA A 75 -4.42 8.38 2.11
N CYS A 76 -3.46 9.22 1.69
CA CYS A 76 -3.24 9.54 0.29
C CYS A 76 -2.90 8.29 -0.55
N ARG A 77 -2.12 7.36 0.01
CA ARG A 77 -1.83 6.04 -0.57
C ARG A 77 -3.09 5.28 -0.91
N LEU A 78 -3.96 5.15 0.08
CA LEU A 78 -5.20 4.41 -0.06
C LEU A 78 -6.09 5.04 -1.13
N ILE A 79 -6.22 6.37 -1.11
CA ILE A 79 -7.02 7.12 -2.09
C ILE A 79 -6.45 6.92 -3.51
N MET A 80 -5.14 7.01 -3.70
CA MET A 80 -4.53 6.78 -5.02
C MET A 80 -4.74 5.35 -5.49
N PHE A 81 -4.62 4.36 -4.60
CA PHE A 81 -4.83 2.96 -4.95
C PHE A 81 -6.28 2.69 -5.35
N GLU A 82 -7.26 3.14 -4.56
CA GLU A 82 -8.68 3.03 -4.89
C GLU A 82 -9.04 3.77 -6.18
N LEU A 83 -8.45 4.93 -6.42
CA LEU A 83 -8.68 5.67 -7.66
C LEU A 83 -8.17 4.89 -8.87
N ILE A 84 -6.99 4.25 -8.76
CA ILE A 84 -6.47 3.39 -9.82
C ILE A 84 -7.41 2.21 -10.05
N LEU A 85 -7.86 1.53 -8.99
CA LEU A 85 -8.83 0.43 -9.13
C LEU A 85 -10.14 0.92 -9.78
N PHE A 86 -10.70 2.04 -9.32
CA PHE A 86 -11.90 2.63 -9.88
C PHE A 86 -11.77 2.98 -11.37
N LEU A 87 -10.61 3.51 -11.79
CA LEU A 87 -10.36 3.80 -13.21
C LEU A 87 -10.25 2.53 -14.06
N MET A 88 -9.89 1.39 -13.45
CA MET A 88 -9.70 0.12 -14.15
C MET A 88 -10.98 -0.72 -14.22
N SER A 89 -11.74 -0.79 -13.12
CA SER A 89 -12.94 -1.62 -13.03
C SER A 89 -14.25 -0.85 -13.14
N GLY A 90 -14.21 0.48 -13.01
CA GLY A 90 -15.41 1.34 -12.97
C GLY A 90 -16.11 1.36 -11.61
N ASN A 91 -15.67 0.54 -10.64
CA ASN A 91 -16.25 0.45 -9.31
C ASN A 91 -15.23 0.74 -8.22
N ALA A 92 -15.70 1.33 -7.13
CA ALA A 92 -14.88 1.54 -5.94
C ALA A 92 -14.92 0.27 -5.10
N SER A 93 -13.82 -0.47 -5.11
CA SER A 93 -13.74 -1.82 -4.53
C SER A 93 -14.15 -1.88 -3.04
N ILE A 94 -13.88 -0.84 -2.25
CA ILE A 94 -14.30 -0.76 -0.83
C ILE A 94 -15.81 -0.62 -0.69
N LEU A 95 -16.49 0.03 -1.64
CA LEU A 95 -17.94 0.18 -1.61
C LEU A 95 -18.63 -1.14 -1.98
N ASP A 96 -18.04 -1.91 -2.89
CA ASP A 96 -18.51 -3.25 -3.29
C ASP A 96 -18.28 -4.33 -2.20
N ALA A 97 -17.54 -4.00 -1.15
CA ALA A 97 -17.34 -4.85 0.04
C ALA A 97 -18.64 -5.19 0.78
N ILE A 98 -19.69 -4.40 0.58
CA ILE A 98 -21.00 -4.57 1.20
C ILE A 98 -21.82 -5.64 0.46
N GLU A 99 -21.60 -5.79 -0.85
CA GLU A 99 -22.45 -6.63 -1.71
C GLU A 99 -21.86 -8.03 -1.96
N SER A 100 -20.55 -8.20 -1.90
CA SER A 100 -19.90 -9.46 -2.28
C SER A 100 -18.82 -9.93 -1.29
N PRO A 101 -18.73 -11.23 -1.00
CA PRO A 101 -17.67 -11.75 -0.14
C PRO A 101 -16.32 -11.66 -0.84
N ILE A 102 -15.28 -11.29 -0.06
CA ILE A 102 -13.87 -11.13 -0.52
C ILE A 102 -13.40 -12.32 -1.37
N ILE A 103 -13.80 -13.54 -1.01
CA ILE A 103 -13.41 -14.79 -1.70
C ILE A 103 -13.78 -14.78 -3.20
N LYS A 104 -14.83 -14.06 -3.59
CA LYS A 104 -15.33 -14.01 -4.97
C LYS A 104 -15.00 -12.72 -5.71
N ASN A 105 -14.39 -11.75 -5.04
CA ASN A 105 -14.15 -10.42 -5.61
C ASN A 105 -12.65 -10.06 -5.52
N VAL A 106 -11.98 -10.16 -6.66
CA VAL A 106 -10.54 -9.91 -6.80
C VAL A 106 -10.18 -8.46 -6.49
N GLU A 107 -11.03 -7.51 -6.90
CA GLU A 107 -10.80 -6.09 -6.66
C GLU A 107 -10.89 -5.76 -5.17
N LEU A 108 -11.86 -6.38 -4.49
CA LEU A 108 -11.97 -6.28 -3.04
C LEU A 108 -10.77 -6.93 -2.34
N ALA A 109 -10.27 -8.05 -2.84
CA ALA A 109 -9.06 -8.67 -2.32
C ALA A 109 -7.81 -7.77 -2.52
N PHE A 110 -7.70 -7.07 -3.65
CA PHE A 110 -6.65 -6.07 -3.89
C PHE A 110 -6.72 -4.93 -2.88
N SER A 111 -7.89 -4.36 -2.70
CA SER A 111 -8.11 -3.27 -1.75
C SER A 111 -7.77 -3.69 -0.32
N MET A 112 -8.25 -4.85 0.11
CA MET A 112 -7.98 -5.35 1.46
C MET A 112 -6.49 -5.64 1.67
N ALA A 113 -5.80 -6.24 0.69
CA ALA A 113 -4.36 -6.45 0.75
C ALA A 113 -3.59 -5.13 0.87
N SER A 114 -4.03 -4.10 0.14
CA SER A 114 -3.48 -2.75 0.21
C SER A 114 -3.71 -2.10 1.57
N ILE A 115 -4.94 -2.16 2.10
CA ILE A 115 -5.29 -1.61 3.43
C ILE A 115 -4.42 -2.24 4.52
N VAL A 116 -4.35 -3.59 4.56
CA VAL A 116 -3.53 -4.30 5.55
C VAL A 116 -2.06 -3.86 5.46
N SER A 117 -1.54 -3.74 4.24
CA SER A 117 -0.16 -3.34 4.00
C SER A 117 0.11 -1.89 4.40
N ILE A 118 -0.84 -0.97 4.14
CA ILE A 118 -0.76 0.42 4.57
C ILE A 118 -0.74 0.50 6.10
N VAL A 119 -1.64 -0.20 6.78
CA VAL A 119 -1.72 -0.19 8.25
C VAL A 119 -0.42 -0.71 8.85
N VAL A 120 0.12 -1.82 8.34
CA VAL A 120 1.38 -2.40 8.84
C VAL A 120 2.55 -1.45 8.57
N THR A 121 2.70 -0.95 7.35
CA THR A 121 3.83 -0.07 7.00
C THR A 121 3.77 1.29 7.70
N ALA A 122 2.59 1.89 7.83
CA ALA A 122 2.38 3.12 8.59
C ALA A 122 2.67 2.92 10.08
N SER A 123 2.24 1.80 10.66
CA SER A 123 2.52 1.49 12.07
C SER A 123 4.02 1.30 12.33
N LEU A 124 4.73 0.59 11.44
CA LEU A 124 6.17 0.41 11.53
C LEU A 124 6.94 1.74 11.37
N MET A 125 6.50 2.59 10.45
CA MET A 125 7.07 3.93 10.25
C MET A 125 6.80 4.85 11.44
N HIS A 126 5.60 4.77 12.03
CA HIS A 126 5.25 5.51 13.23
C HIS A 126 6.10 5.06 14.43
N LEU A 127 6.22 3.74 14.65
CA LEU A 127 7.04 3.19 15.73
C LEU A 127 8.51 3.59 15.61
N SER A 128 9.07 3.61 14.38
CA SER A 128 10.46 3.99 14.16
C SER A 128 10.71 5.48 14.36
N LEU A 129 9.73 6.34 14.07
CA LEU A 129 9.78 7.76 14.40
C LEU A 129 9.70 8.02 15.90
N VAL A 130 8.84 7.29 16.62
CA VAL A 130 8.69 7.40 18.08
C VAL A 130 9.93 6.85 18.81
N ARG A 131 10.58 5.80 18.26
CA ARG A 131 11.76 5.17 18.87
C ARG A 131 13.09 5.87 18.59
N LYS A 132 13.16 6.94 17.77
CA LYS A 132 14.42 7.69 17.62
C LYS A 132 14.85 8.21 19.01
N PRO A 133 15.96 7.71 19.59
CA PRO A 133 16.40 8.19 20.88
C PRO A 133 16.82 9.65 20.74
N VAL A 134 16.69 10.38 21.84
CA VAL A 134 17.14 11.75 22.13
C VAL A 134 18.65 11.99 21.84
N ASN A 135 19.37 11.03 21.24
CA ASN A 135 20.82 11.04 21.03
C ASN A 135 21.29 11.76 19.74
N GLU A 136 20.44 12.49 19.02
CA GLU A 136 20.89 13.42 17.96
C GLU A 136 20.71 14.90 18.37
N LEU A 137 20.59 15.19 19.67
CA LEU A 137 20.38 16.55 20.22
C LEU A 137 21.57 17.09 21.05
N ILE A 138 22.76 16.50 20.91
CA ILE A 138 24.02 17.04 21.45
C ILE A 138 25.00 17.24 20.30
#